data_AF-A0A641AQK8-F1
#
_entry.id   AF-A0A641AQK8-F1
#
_cell.length_a   1.000
_cell.length_b   1.000
_cell.length_c   1.000
_cell.angle_alpha   90.00
_cell.angle_beta   90.00
_cell.angle_gamma   90.00
#
_symmetry.space_group_name_H-M   'P 1'
#
loop_
_entity.id
_entity.type
_entity.pdbx_description
1 polymer ?
#
loop_
_entity_poly.entity_id
_entity_poly.type
_entity_poly.pdbx_seq_one_letter_code
_entity_poly.pdbx_strand_id
1 'polypeptide(L)'
;MRLLGKVLAVVVVVLAVAAPTTWTLFLQSERYLVIGAHDATVRPVTDGHATLDFGALVPQVRVPIDAPGDIGVAIDLGDSQGEGLEQVLARDAVIASQPEGEIRAVRSAVVGMAASAALRGLGMGLLAGTATVLVWTALGRSRRSELRTRLLRPTRRQGLTAAATTLVVVGALVLVAVPGDDGSPSRQWVPLTQEFPEVPGDIAGIRQIELARGSATSSSRALVEGALYLYRDSVTFYEALEKNAQEAVLRTPTDGETTALVVTDRHDNIGMDPVVRTIADRAQARLLIDLGDDTGQGASWESFSINSLAREFDGFKTVAVAGNHDTDAVADQMADKGFTVLRGKPVTVGGVRFLGASDPRGTKLTGYTEDAETRNGGLAEQDTSLRDTACEADAAGDRVGVLAVHSWASASEVAASGCVDLVLTGHLHYQVGPAAIDGPGATPTTRLTTGTTGGAVLPIALGSSLRRQAQVSIVTFDADGVPVGVQVVSFNPSKEIVVADYVELPLSSQGATPAAPDPVEDPSAEETGAPEQLPTTP
;
A
#
# COMPACT_ATOMS: atom_id res chain seq x y z
N MET A 1 38.14 27.99 -28.40
CA MET A 1 38.85 27.76 -27.11
C MET A 1 38.51 28.78 -26.01
N ARG A 2 38.55 30.11 -26.24
CA ARG A 2 38.33 31.12 -25.16
C ARG A 2 36.90 31.20 -24.60
N LEU A 3 35.87 30.87 -25.39
CA LEU A 3 34.48 30.83 -24.92
C LEU A 3 34.25 29.56 -24.08
N LEU A 4 34.73 28.42 -24.58
CA LEU A 4 34.65 27.11 -23.91
C LEU A 4 35.24 27.14 -22.49
N GLY A 5 36.41 27.78 -22.31
CA GLY A 5 37.02 27.91 -20.97
C GLY A 5 36.22 28.79 -20.00
N LYS A 6 35.45 29.77 -20.49
CA LYS A 6 34.58 30.61 -19.64
C LYS A 6 33.32 29.85 -19.23
N VAL A 7 32.72 29.11 -20.17
CA VAL A 7 31.57 28.24 -19.89
C VAL A 7 31.97 27.18 -18.87
N LEU A 8 33.13 26.53 -19.06
CA LEU A 8 33.64 25.55 -18.11
C LEU A 8 33.85 26.15 -16.71
N ALA A 9 34.42 27.37 -16.62
CA ALA A 9 34.61 28.03 -15.33
C ALA A 9 33.29 28.32 -14.60
N VAL A 10 32.25 28.75 -15.33
CA VAL A 10 30.91 28.98 -14.75
C VAL A 10 30.29 27.66 -14.31
N VAL A 11 30.40 26.60 -15.13
CA VAL A 11 29.90 25.26 -14.77
C VAL A 11 30.59 24.74 -13.51
N VAL A 12 31.90 24.94 -13.37
CA VAL A 12 32.64 24.57 -12.15
C VAL A 12 32.09 25.32 -10.93
N VAL A 13 31.81 26.62 -11.04
CA VAL A 13 31.20 27.39 -9.93
C VAL A 13 29.80 26.88 -9.60
N VAL A 14 28.97 26.61 -10.62
CA VAL A 14 27.63 26.06 -10.44
C VAL A 14 27.70 24.73 -9.68
N LEU A 15 28.56 23.80 -10.12
CA LEU A 15 28.70 22.49 -9.48
C LEU A 15 29.32 22.56 -8.09
N ALA A 16 30.29 23.45 -7.88
CA ALA A 16 30.96 23.64 -6.59
C ALA A 16 30.00 24.19 -5.50
N VAL A 17 28.92 24.86 -5.90
CA VAL A 17 27.85 25.28 -4.97
C VAL A 17 26.74 24.24 -4.94
N ALA A 18 26.29 23.75 -6.10
CA ALA A 18 25.15 22.85 -6.19
C ALA A 18 25.38 21.53 -5.45
N ALA A 19 26.52 20.86 -5.63
CA ALA A 19 26.74 19.54 -5.05
C ALA A 19 26.79 19.57 -3.51
N PRO A 20 27.56 20.47 -2.85
CA PRO A 20 27.53 20.57 -1.39
C PRO A 20 26.16 21.00 -0.85
N THR A 21 25.49 21.95 -1.50
CA THR A 21 24.14 22.38 -1.08
C THR A 21 23.13 21.25 -1.21
N THR A 22 23.15 20.48 -2.29
CA THR A 22 22.30 19.29 -2.44
C THR A 22 22.58 18.27 -1.34
N TRP A 23 23.85 17.97 -1.08
CA TRP A 23 24.23 17.01 -0.05
C TRP A 23 23.75 17.43 1.35
N THR A 24 24.01 18.68 1.75
CA THR A 24 23.57 19.21 3.04
C THR A 24 22.04 19.23 3.16
N LEU A 25 21.33 19.71 2.12
CA LEU A 25 19.86 19.76 2.13
C LEU A 25 19.24 18.36 2.17
N PHE A 26 19.88 17.37 1.56
CA PHE A 26 19.45 15.98 1.62
C PHE A 26 19.59 15.44 3.05
N LEU A 27 20.76 15.54 3.67
CA LEU A 27 20.98 15.03 5.04
C LEU A 27 20.17 15.76 6.11
N GLN A 28 19.74 16.99 5.86
CA GLN A 28 18.86 17.75 6.76
C GLN A 28 17.37 17.58 6.45
N SER A 29 17.02 16.80 5.43
CA SER A 29 15.63 16.59 5.08
C SER A 29 14.98 15.54 5.97
N GLU A 30 13.70 15.74 6.24
CA GLU A 30 12.86 14.81 6.97
C GLU A 30 11.51 14.69 6.26
N ARG A 31 10.90 13.52 6.37
CA ARG A 31 9.56 13.25 5.86
C ARG A 31 8.74 12.51 6.89
N TYR A 32 7.54 13.02 7.13
CA TYR A 32 6.50 12.29 7.84
C TYR A 32 5.87 11.29 6.88
N LEU A 33 5.84 10.04 7.31
CA LEU A 33 5.21 8.92 6.64
C LEU A 33 4.47 8.13 7.69
N VAL A 34 3.48 7.35 7.27
CA VAL A 34 2.97 6.29 8.12
C VAL A 34 3.70 5.01 7.76
N ILE A 35 4.27 4.33 8.75
CA ILE A 35 4.99 3.06 8.57
C ILE A 35 4.40 2.03 9.51
N GLY A 36 3.86 0.96 8.94
CA GLY A 36 3.09 -0.02 9.70
C GLY A 36 2.00 0.70 10.50
N ALA A 37 2.02 0.56 11.83
CA ALA A 37 1.02 1.18 12.69
C ALA A 37 1.42 2.50 13.37
N HIS A 38 2.44 3.17 12.84
CA HIS A 38 3.06 4.34 13.48
C HIS A 38 3.13 5.54 12.55
N ASP A 39 2.86 6.72 13.11
CA ASP A 39 3.31 7.97 12.51
C ASP A 39 4.84 8.03 12.64
N ALA A 40 5.54 7.96 11.52
CA ALA A 40 6.98 7.81 11.47
C ALA A 40 7.66 9.04 10.86
N THR A 41 8.84 9.38 11.39
CA THR A 41 9.72 10.39 10.79
C THR A 41 10.91 9.70 10.15
N VAL A 42 11.06 9.89 8.83
CA VAL A 42 12.13 9.30 8.02
C VAL A 42 13.19 10.36 7.71
N ARG A 43 14.45 10.02 7.98
CA ARG A 43 15.63 10.85 7.75
C ARG A 43 16.74 10.08 7.04
N PRO A 44 17.41 10.64 6.03
CA PRO A 44 18.57 10.01 5.43
C PRO A 44 19.81 10.15 6.34
N VAL A 45 20.59 9.08 6.42
CA VAL A 45 21.86 9.04 7.18
C VAL A 45 22.97 8.46 6.31
N THR A 46 24.20 8.36 6.82
CA THR A 46 25.39 7.90 6.06
C THR A 46 26.11 6.74 6.73
N ASP A 47 25.36 5.83 7.35
CA ASP A 47 25.88 4.66 8.05
C ASP A 47 25.63 3.34 7.32
N GLY A 48 24.96 3.37 6.16
CA GLY A 48 24.61 2.20 5.36
C GLY A 48 23.55 1.28 6.00
N HIS A 49 22.79 1.75 7.00
CA HIS A 49 21.77 0.96 7.67
C HIS A 49 20.39 1.62 7.61
N ALA A 50 19.35 0.80 7.59
CA ALA A 50 18.01 1.22 7.98
C ALA A 50 17.84 0.96 9.47
N THR A 51 17.73 2.01 10.27
CA THR A 51 17.58 1.94 11.72
C THR A 51 16.16 2.33 12.12
N LEU A 52 15.46 1.44 12.82
CA LEU A 52 14.13 1.65 13.37
C LEU A 52 14.25 1.94 14.87
N ASP A 53 13.72 3.08 15.28
CA ASP A 53 13.61 3.50 16.67
C ASP A 53 12.16 3.39 17.12
N PHE A 54 11.89 2.49 18.07
CA PHE A 54 10.56 2.23 18.63
C PHE A 54 10.33 3.02 19.94
N GLY A 55 11.22 3.96 20.26
CA GLY A 55 11.19 4.73 21.50
C GLY A 55 11.77 3.98 22.70
N ALA A 56 11.27 4.30 23.90
CA ALA A 56 11.93 3.91 25.16
C ALA A 56 11.68 2.46 25.61
N LEU A 57 10.64 1.80 25.09
CA LEU A 57 10.13 0.52 25.62
C LEU A 57 10.62 -0.70 24.84
N VAL A 58 11.05 -0.51 23.60
CA VAL A 58 11.44 -1.57 22.66
C VAL A 58 12.85 -1.29 22.14
N PRO A 59 13.73 -2.30 22.03
CA PRO A 59 15.07 -2.12 21.49
C PRO A 59 15.04 -1.52 20.08
N GLN A 60 16.00 -0.62 19.82
CA GLN A 60 16.25 -0.18 18.45
C GLN A 60 16.80 -1.33 17.61
N VAL A 61 16.35 -1.37 16.38
CA VAL A 61 16.70 -2.41 15.41
C VAL A 61 17.36 -1.73 14.23
N ARG A 62 18.40 -2.35 13.66
CA ARG A 62 18.91 -1.94 12.36
C ARG A 62 19.17 -3.12 11.43
N VAL A 63 19.06 -2.84 10.14
CA VAL A 63 19.40 -3.77 9.06
C VAL A 63 20.34 -3.09 8.07
N PRO A 64 21.36 -3.78 7.54
CA PRO A 64 22.22 -3.22 6.51
C PRO A 64 21.42 -3.00 5.21
N ILE A 65 21.68 -1.89 4.52
CA ILE A 65 21.08 -1.61 3.21
C ILE A 65 22.15 -1.46 2.14
N ASP A 66 21.92 -2.08 1.00
CA ASP A 66 22.79 -1.95 -0.18
C ASP A 66 22.39 -0.70 -0.97
N ALA A 67 22.85 0.46 -0.51
CA ALA A 67 22.62 1.75 -1.15
C ALA A 67 23.94 2.43 -1.52
N PRO A 68 24.00 3.18 -2.64
CA PRO A 68 25.23 3.84 -3.07
C PRO A 68 25.75 4.85 -2.03
N GLY A 69 27.05 4.80 -1.73
CA GLY A 69 27.72 5.79 -0.88
C GLY A 69 27.37 5.70 0.60
N ASP A 70 27.10 4.48 1.10
CA ASP A 70 26.75 4.19 2.49
C ASP A 70 25.55 5.02 2.99
N ILE A 71 24.64 5.39 2.09
CA ILE A 71 23.40 6.08 2.47
C ILE A 71 22.55 5.10 3.26
N GLY A 72 22.23 5.48 4.49
CA GLY A 72 21.29 4.80 5.38
C GLY A 72 19.97 5.56 5.50
N VAL A 73 19.07 5.03 6.32
CA VAL A 73 17.84 5.70 6.73
C VAL A 73 17.59 5.50 8.22
N ALA A 74 17.32 6.59 8.93
CA ALA A 74 16.83 6.54 10.30
C ALA A 74 15.30 6.73 10.27
N ILE A 75 14.59 5.83 10.94
CA ILE A 75 13.13 5.78 11.02
C ILE A 75 12.77 5.87 12.50
N ASP A 76 12.23 7.02 12.90
CA ASP A 76 11.71 7.23 14.25
C ASP A 76 10.20 6.91 14.23
N LEU A 77 9.82 5.80 14.85
CA LEU A 77 8.43 5.37 14.97
C LEU A 77 7.82 6.11 16.15
N GLY A 78 6.95 7.08 15.85
CA GLY A 78 6.23 7.85 16.84
C GLY A 78 5.08 7.08 17.47
N ASP A 79 4.13 7.83 18.03
CA ASP A 79 2.99 7.26 18.74
C ASP A 79 2.18 6.30 17.85
N SER A 80 1.84 5.14 18.40
CA SER A 80 0.86 4.22 17.84
C SER A 80 -0.53 4.60 18.33
N GLN A 81 -1.53 4.59 17.44
CA GLN A 81 -2.91 4.87 17.82
C GLN A 81 -3.49 3.74 18.70
N GLY A 82 -3.85 4.08 19.94
CA GLY A 82 -4.99 3.48 20.66
C GLY A 82 -4.86 2.09 21.32
N GLU A 83 -3.71 1.44 21.33
CA GLU A 83 -3.60 0.04 21.79
C GLU A 83 -2.51 -0.19 22.87
N GLY A 84 -2.64 -1.29 23.62
CA GLY A 84 -1.60 -1.72 24.56
C GLY A 84 -0.33 -2.18 23.84
N LEU A 85 0.85 -2.00 24.46
CA LEU A 85 2.16 -2.28 23.86
C LEU A 85 2.27 -3.68 23.22
N GLU A 86 1.67 -4.71 23.83
CA GLU A 86 1.71 -6.08 23.32
C GLU A 86 0.93 -6.24 22.00
N GLN A 87 -0.21 -5.55 21.85
CA GLN A 87 -1.02 -5.60 20.63
C GLN A 87 -0.32 -4.88 19.49
N VAL A 88 0.27 -3.71 19.76
CA VAL A 88 1.07 -2.96 18.78
C VAL A 88 2.24 -3.80 18.29
N LEU A 89 2.98 -4.44 19.20
CA LEU A 89 4.10 -5.32 18.84
C LEU A 89 3.65 -6.57 18.06
N ALA A 90 2.52 -7.16 18.43
CA ALA A 90 1.97 -8.30 17.70
C ALA A 90 1.60 -7.92 16.26
N ARG A 91 0.99 -6.75 16.08
CA ARG A 91 0.65 -6.18 14.78
C ARG A 91 1.90 -5.87 13.97
N ASP A 92 2.87 -5.16 14.54
CA ASP A 92 4.11 -4.80 13.84
C ASP A 92 4.91 -6.04 13.45
N ALA A 93 4.87 -7.11 14.25
CA ALA A 93 5.48 -8.37 13.89
C ALA A 93 4.86 -9.00 12.64
N VAL A 94 3.53 -8.95 12.50
CA VAL A 94 2.85 -9.45 11.31
C VAL A 94 3.09 -8.54 10.12
N ILE A 95 3.05 -7.21 10.28
CA ILE A 95 3.38 -6.27 9.20
C ILE A 95 4.84 -6.48 8.74
N ALA A 96 5.76 -6.63 9.68
CA ALA A 96 7.17 -6.88 9.39
C ALA A 96 7.39 -8.20 8.65
N SER A 97 6.49 -9.18 8.76
CA SER A 97 6.54 -10.43 7.98
C SER A 97 6.30 -10.23 6.49
N GLN A 98 5.78 -9.06 6.09
CA GLN A 98 5.59 -8.63 4.69
C GLN A 98 5.97 -7.15 4.48
N PRO A 99 7.25 -6.80 4.65
CA PRO A 99 7.70 -5.41 4.79
C PRO A 99 7.80 -4.65 3.46
N GLU A 100 7.58 -5.29 2.31
CA GLU A 100 7.92 -4.77 1.00
C GLU A 100 7.17 -3.48 0.64
N GLY A 101 5.93 -3.35 1.12
CA GLY A 101 5.10 -2.15 0.93
C GLY A 101 5.73 -0.93 1.61
N GLU A 102 6.13 -1.11 2.86
CA GLU A 102 6.76 -0.09 3.68
C GLU A 102 8.16 0.27 3.18
N ILE A 103 8.94 -0.73 2.78
CA ILE A 103 10.26 -0.51 2.16
C ILE A 103 10.13 0.35 0.90
N ARG A 104 9.10 0.11 0.07
CA ARG A 104 8.84 0.91 -1.14
C ARG A 104 8.43 2.34 -0.78
N ALA A 105 7.56 2.52 0.22
CA ALA A 105 7.13 3.83 0.68
C ALA A 105 8.32 4.66 1.19
N VAL A 106 9.15 4.10 2.06
CA VAL A 106 10.37 4.72 2.58
C VAL A 106 11.34 5.05 1.44
N ARG A 107 11.59 4.11 0.52
CA ARG A 107 12.47 4.34 -0.64
C ARG A 107 11.96 5.49 -1.50
N SER A 108 10.66 5.53 -1.80
CA SER A 108 10.04 6.60 -2.58
C SER A 108 10.21 7.96 -1.90
N ALA A 109 10.00 8.03 -0.59
CA ALA A 109 10.19 9.25 0.19
C ALA A 109 11.65 9.74 0.16
N VAL A 110 12.62 8.85 0.38
CA VAL A 110 14.06 9.18 0.35
C VAL A 110 14.51 9.64 -1.05
N VAL A 111 14.05 8.96 -2.11
CA VAL A 111 14.31 9.39 -3.49
C VAL A 111 13.69 10.77 -3.76
N GLY A 112 12.48 11.02 -3.27
CA GLY A 112 11.81 12.33 -3.37
C GLY A 112 12.57 13.44 -2.62
N MET A 113 13.14 13.13 -1.45
CA MET A 113 14.02 14.04 -0.71
C MET A 113 15.29 14.37 -1.50
N ALA A 114 15.96 13.36 -2.05
CA ALA A 114 17.15 13.54 -2.88
C ALA A 114 16.87 14.38 -4.13
N ALA A 115 15.76 14.12 -4.83
CA ALA A 115 15.34 14.88 -6.01
C ALA A 115 15.06 16.36 -5.66
N SER A 116 14.34 16.61 -4.57
CA SER A 116 14.06 17.97 -4.08
C SER A 116 15.35 18.72 -3.71
N ALA A 117 16.26 18.06 -3.00
CA ALA A 117 17.56 18.63 -2.64
C ALA A 117 18.45 18.89 -3.87
N ALA A 118 18.41 18.01 -4.88
CA ALA A 118 19.11 18.20 -6.15
C ALA A 118 18.60 19.43 -6.90
N LEU A 119 17.28 19.59 -7.02
CA LEU A 119 16.66 20.76 -7.67
C LEU A 119 17.00 22.07 -6.94
N ARG A 120 16.93 22.07 -5.60
CA ARG A 120 17.29 23.25 -4.78
C ARG A 120 18.78 23.58 -4.89
N GLY A 121 19.65 22.59 -4.83
CA GLY A 121 21.09 22.79 -4.98
C GLY A 121 21.46 23.28 -6.37
N LEU A 122 20.88 22.72 -7.44
CA LEU A 122 21.03 23.23 -8.81
C LEU A 122 20.56 24.68 -8.94
N GLY A 123 19.41 25.03 -8.35
CA GLY A 123 18.92 26.40 -8.29
C GLY A 123 19.93 27.36 -7.64
N MET A 124 20.48 26.99 -6.49
CA MET A 124 21.51 27.78 -5.81
C MET A 124 22.82 27.88 -6.60
N GLY A 125 23.24 26.78 -7.24
CA GLY A 125 24.40 26.76 -8.11
C GLY A 125 24.24 27.69 -9.31
N LEU A 126 23.07 27.66 -9.99
CA LEU A 126 22.76 28.54 -11.12
C LEU A 126 22.73 30.01 -10.70
N LEU A 127 22.18 30.32 -9.52
CA LEU A 127 22.21 31.67 -8.95
C LEU A 127 23.65 32.15 -8.71
N ALA A 128 24.50 31.32 -8.10
CA ALA A 128 25.90 31.63 -7.85
C ALA A 128 26.70 31.79 -9.16
N GLY A 129 26.48 30.92 -10.14
CA GLY A 129 27.08 31.01 -11.47
C GLY A 129 26.68 32.30 -12.19
N THR A 130 25.39 32.65 -12.16
CA THR A 130 24.86 33.88 -12.76
C THR A 130 25.44 35.12 -12.08
N ALA A 131 25.45 35.17 -10.74
CA ALA A 131 26.07 36.25 -9.98
C ALA A 131 27.56 36.42 -10.32
N THR A 132 28.29 35.30 -10.46
CA THR A 132 29.70 35.30 -10.87
C THR A 132 29.88 35.93 -12.25
N VAL A 133 29.03 35.57 -13.22
CA VAL A 133 29.04 36.17 -14.56
C VAL A 133 28.73 37.67 -14.48
N LEU A 134 27.70 38.08 -13.73
CA LEU A 134 27.31 39.48 -13.57
C LEU A 134 28.44 40.31 -12.96
N VAL A 135 29.03 39.87 -11.85
CA VAL A 135 30.17 40.54 -11.20
C VAL A 135 31.36 40.61 -12.16
N TRP A 136 31.68 39.51 -12.85
CA TRP A 136 32.75 39.50 -13.84
C TRP A 136 32.50 40.49 -14.98
N THR A 137 31.25 40.60 -15.45
CA THR A 137 30.84 41.57 -16.48
C THR A 137 30.96 43.02 -15.99
N ALA A 138 30.56 43.30 -14.74
CA ALA A 138 30.62 44.63 -14.13
C ALA A 138 32.05 45.15 -13.90
N LEU A 139 33.03 44.28 -13.62
CA LEU A 139 34.43 44.67 -13.34
C LEU A 139 35.17 45.38 -14.49
N GLY A 140 34.64 45.38 -15.72
CA GLY A 140 35.24 46.08 -16.87
C GLY A 140 36.55 45.47 -17.41
N ARG A 141 37.00 45.91 -18.59
CA ARG A 141 38.19 45.33 -19.28
C ARG A 141 39.52 45.64 -18.58
N SER A 142 39.67 46.85 -18.01
CA SER A 142 40.91 47.29 -17.35
C SER A 142 41.22 46.43 -16.12
N ARG A 143 40.25 46.33 -15.20
CA ARG A 143 40.35 45.56 -13.94
C ARG A 143 40.51 44.06 -14.18
N ARG A 144 39.88 43.50 -15.22
CA ARG A 144 40.11 42.10 -15.64
C ARG A 144 41.55 41.87 -16.09
N SER A 145 42.17 42.82 -16.80
CA SER A 145 43.56 42.68 -17.25
C SER A 145 44.53 42.72 -16.06
N GLU A 146 44.26 43.60 -15.09
CA GLU A 146 45.02 43.76 -13.85
C GLU A 146 44.95 42.50 -12.97
N LEU A 147 43.75 41.95 -12.80
CA LEU A 147 43.54 40.69 -12.08
C LEU A 147 44.26 39.53 -12.77
N ARG A 148 44.25 39.49 -14.11
CA ARG A 148 44.92 38.44 -14.88
C ARG A 148 46.45 38.51 -14.75
N THR A 149 47.03 39.71 -14.74
CA THR A 149 48.46 39.89 -14.47
C THR A 149 48.85 39.50 -13.04
N ARG A 150 47.99 39.77 -12.06
CA ARG A 150 48.20 39.36 -10.65
C ARG A 150 48.07 37.86 -10.44
N LEU A 151 47.20 37.19 -11.19
CA LEU A 151 47.08 35.72 -11.16
C LEU A 151 48.29 35.02 -11.78
N LEU A 152 48.89 35.57 -12.84
CA LEU A 152 50.03 34.96 -13.55
C LEU A 152 51.38 35.21 -12.87
N ARG A 153 51.51 36.27 -12.06
CA ARG A 153 52.70 36.59 -11.27
C ARG A 153 52.31 37.00 -9.84
N PRO A 154 51.85 36.03 -9.02
CA PRO A 154 51.43 36.33 -7.67
C PRO A 154 52.62 36.75 -6.81
N THR A 155 52.47 37.80 -6.02
CA THR A 155 53.42 38.09 -4.94
C THR A 155 53.24 37.09 -3.80
N ARG A 156 54.29 36.81 -3.00
CA ARG A 156 54.20 35.88 -1.85
C ARG A 156 53.01 36.18 -0.92
N ARG A 157 52.73 37.46 -0.64
CA ARG A 157 51.59 37.88 0.18
C ARG A 157 50.24 37.53 -0.45
N GLN A 158 50.10 37.70 -1.76
CA GLN A 158 48.85 37.38 -2.48
C GLN A 158 48.60 35.87 -2.55
N GLY A 159 49.65 35.07 -2.72
CA GLY A 159 49.57 33.62 -2.64
C GLY A 159 49.11 33.14 -1.26
N LEU A 160 49.69 33.72 -0.19
CA LEU A 160 49.28 33.44 1.19
C LEU A 160 47.82 33.82 1.47
N THR A 161 47.37 35.01 1.03
CA THR A 161 45.96 35.40 1.23
C THR A 161 45.00 34.52 0.45
N ALA A 162 45.32 34.14 -0.79
CA ALA A 162 44.47 33.26 -1.58
C ALA A 162 44.40 31.86 -0.95
N ALA A 163 45.54 31.31 -0.52
CA ALA A 163 45.58 30.04 0.20
C ALA A 163 44.76 30.10 1.50
N ALA A 164 44.89 31.18 2.28
CA ALA A 164 44.11 31.38 3.50
C ALA A 164 42.61 31.50 3.22
N THR A 165 42.20 32.27 2.21
CA THR A 165 40.79 32.40 1.81
C THR A 165 40.23 31.07 1.30
N THR A 166 40.97 30.34 0.47
CA THR A 166 40.56 29.00 0.03
C THR A 166 40.42 28.05 1.22
N LEU A 167 41.36 28.10 2.17
CA LEU A 167 41.33 27.24 3.36
C LEU A 167 40.15 27.61 4.28
N VAL A 168 39.80 28.89 4.41
CA VAL A 168 38.60 29.35 5.15
C VAL A 168 37.32 28.93 4.43
N VAL A 169 37.23 29.09 3.11
CA VAL A 169 36.05 28.70 2.33
C VAL A 169 35.86 27.19 2.35
N VAL A 170 36.93 26.42 2.14
CA VAL A 170 36.91 24.95 2.26
C VAL A 170 36.57 24.54 3.69
N GLY A 171 37.17 25.19 4.71
CA GLY A 171 36.87 24.93 6.11
C GLY A 171 35.40 25.21 6.46
N ALA A 172 34.85 26.34 6.00
CA ALA A 172 33.44 26.67 6.18
C ALA A 172 32.52 25.70 5.43
N LEU A 173 32.91 25.28 4.22
CA LEU A 173 32.16 24.31 3.44
C LEU A 173 32.16 22.92 4.10
N VAL A 174 33.30 22.50 4.65
CA VAL A 174 33.43 21.26 5.43
C VAL A 174 32.59 21.35 6.69
N LEU A 175 32.60 22.47 7.42
CA LEU A 175 31.77 22.67 8.62
C LEU A 175 30.26 22.65 8.34
N VAL A 176 29.84 22.96 7.11
CA VAL A 176 28.43 22.93 6.69
C VAL A 176 28.04 21.60 6.03
N ALA A 177 28.98 20.93 5.37
CA ALA A 177 28.75 19.70 4.63
C ALA A 177 28.99 18.43 5.45
N VAL A 178 29.84 18.49 6.48
CA VAL A 178 30.05 17.38 7.42
C VAL A 178 28.99 17.48 8.52
N PRO A 179 28.16 16.44 8.70
CA PRO A 179 27.23 16.37 9.82
C PRO A 179 27.98 16.57 11.13
N GLY A 180 27.46 17.44 12.00
CA GLY A 180 27.98 17.56 13.36
C GLY A 180 27.78 16.25 14.11
N ASP A 181 28.74 15.86 14.93
CA ASP A 181 28.54 14.81 15.94
C ASP A 181 27.41 15.28 16.86
N ASP A 182 26.28 14.58 16.84
CA ASP A 182 25.09 14.92 17.62
C ASP A 182 25.26 14.57 19.11
N GLY A 183 26.42 14.01 19.48
CA GLY A 183 26.74 13.61 20.85
C GLY A 183 25.94 12.39 21.28
N SER A 184 25.28 11.68 20.35
CA SER A 184 24.64 10.41 20.67
C SER A 184 25.71 9.39 21.05
N PRO A 185 25.57 8.70 22.19
CA PRO A 185 26.55 7.69 22.59
C PRO A 185 26.61 6.60 21.51
N SER A 186 27.81 6.22 21.10
CA SER A 186 28.00 5.11 20.15
C SER A 186 27.36 3.84 20.71
N ARG A 187 26.16 3.52 20.23
CA ARG A 187 25.45 2.30 20.64
C ARG A 187 26.22 1.09 20.09
N GLN A 188 26.42 0.09 20.94
CA GLN A 188 26.97 -1.18 20.48
C GLN A 188 25.84 -2.00 19.89
N TRP A 189 26.06 -2.55 18.70
CA TRP A 189 25.08 -3.37 18.00
C TRP A 189 25.43 -4.84 18.14
N VAL A 190 24.42 -5.67 18.32
CA VAL A 190 24.57 -7.13 18.53
C VAL A 190 23.62 -7.85 17.58
N PRO A 191 24.07 -8.88 16.85
CA PRO A 191 23.19 -9.68 16.02
C PRO A 191 22.00 -10.23 16.81
N LEU A 192 20.80 -10.18 16.24
CA LEU A 192 19.56 -10.64 16.87
C LEU A 192 19.68 -12.09 17.37
N THR A 193 20.28 -12.97 16.55
CA THR A 193 20.51 -14.38 16.88
C THR A 193 21.48 -14.62 18.04
N GLN A 194 22.27 -13.61 18.42
CA GLN A 194 23.16 -13.71 19.57
C GLN A 194 22.41 -13.45 20.89
N GLU A 195 21.47 -12.50 20.91
CA GLU A 195 20.65 -12.25 22.11
C GLU A 195 19.47 -13.20 22.26
N PHE A 196 18.94 -13.68 21.14
CA PHE A 196 17.83 -14.63 21.08
C PHE A 196 18.25 -15.89 20.32
N PRO A 197 19.09 -16.75 20.94
CA PRO A 197 19.60 -17.97 20.29
C PRO A 197 18.50 -19.00 19.98
N GLU A 198 17.35 -18.91 20.65
CA GLU A 198 16.14 -19.67 20.40
C GLU A 198 15.49 -19.39 19.03
N VAL A 199 15.82 -18.26 18.39
CA VAL A 199 15.29 -17.87 17.08
C VAL A 199 16.09 -18.56 15.98
N PRO A 200 15.47 -19.43 15.17
CA PRO A 200 16.16 -20.09 14.07
C PRO A 200 16.73 -19.06 13.08
N GLY A 201 18.03 -19.13 12.82
CA GLY A 201 18.70 -18.21 11.90
C GLY A 201 18.39 -18.47 10.42
N ASP A 202 17.64 -19.52 10.08
CA ASP A 202 17.23 -19.84 8.71
C ASP A 202 16.04 -19.00 8.23
N ILE A 203 15.32 -18.34 9.12
CA ILE A 203 14.21 -17.44 8.80
C ILE A 203 14.74 -16.25 7.96
N ALA A 204 14.04 -15.96 6.86
CA ALA A 204 14.39 -14.87 5.96
C ALA A 204 14.49 -13.52 6.71
N GLY A 205 15.54 -12.76 6.42
CA GLY A 205 15.77 -11.42 7.00
C GLY A 205 16.40 -11.40 8.40
N ILE A 206 16.10 -12.36 9.28
CA ILE A 206 16.49 -12.33 10.71
C ILE A 206 18.00 -12.24 10.94
N ARG A 207 18.83 -12.90 10.10
CA ARG A 207 20.30 -12.89 10.25
C ARG A 207 20.95 -11.51 10.08
N GLN A 208 20.27 -10.61 9.39
CA GLN A 208 20.79 -9.28 9.08
C GLN A 208 20.37 -8.25 10.13
N ILE A 209 19.50 -8.65 11.07
CA ILE A 209 18.95 -7.79 12.10
C ILE A 209 19.96 -7.65 13.24
N GLU A 210 20.27 -6.41 13.59
CA GLU A 210 21.07 -6.07 14.76
C GLU A 210 20.26 -5.25 15.76
N LEU A 211 20.48 -5.53 17.05
CA LEU A 211 19.84 -4.86 18.18
C LEU A 211 20.82 -3.93 18.90
N ALA A 212 20.31 -2.80 19.37
CA ALA A 212 21.05 -1.95 20.29
C ALA A 212 21.30 -2.70 21.63
N ARG A 213 22.57 -2.78 22.05
CA ARG A 213 22.96 -3.46 23.29
C ARG A 213 22.48 -2.67 24.52
N GLY A 214 21.88 -3.37 25.48
CA GLY A 214 21.51 -2.80 26.78
C GLY A 214 20.12 -2.16 26.85
N SER A 215 19.34 -2.16 25.77
CA SER A 215 17.94 -1.72 25.75
C SER A 215 16.94 -2.84 26.08
N ALA A 216 17.36 -4.10 26.11
CA ALA A 216 16.50 -5.23 26.46
C ALA A 216 16.55 -5.53 27.97
N THR A 217 15.52 -5.12 28.70
CA THR A 217 15.19 -5.64 30.04
C THR A 217 14.51 -7.02 29.94
N SER A 218 14.37 -7.75 31.05
CA SER A 218 13.67 -9.05 31.07
C SER A 218 12.22 -8.97 30.55
N SER A 219 11.53 -7.85 30.80
CA SER A 219 10.16 -7.63 30.33
C SER A 219 10.09 -7.35 28.83
N SER A 220 11.01 -6.57 28.27
CA SER A 220 11.10 -6.37 26.81
C SER A 220 11.56 -7.62 26.07
N ARG A 221 12.29 -8.52 26.73
CA ARG A 221 12.73 -9.80 26.12
C ARG A 221 11.52 -10.67 25.75
N ALA A 222 10.59 -10.87 26.68
CA ALA A 222 9.39 -11.67 26.44
C ALA A 222 8.50 -11.09 25.32
N LEU A 223 8.41 -9.75 25.26
CA LEU A 223 7.68 -9.05 24.19
C LEU A 223 8.32 -9.28 22.81
N VAL A 224 9.65 -9.16 22.73
CA VAL A 224 10.40 -9.43 21.48
C VAL A 224 10.30 -10.90 21.08
N GLU A 225 10.39 -11.84 22.02
CA GLU A 225 10.19 -13.28 21.75
C GLU A 225 8.79 -13.57 21.19
N GLY A 226 7.75 -12.96 21.76
CA GLY A 226 6.37 -13.06 21.27
C GLY A 226 6.21 -12.51 19.85
N ALA A 227 6.78 -11.33 19.57
CA ALA A 227 6.80 -10.74 18.24
C ALA A 227 7.53 -11.64 17.23
N LEU A 228 8.69 -12.19 17.57
CA LEU A 228 9.45 -13.10 16.69
C LEU A 228 8.70 -14.42 16.44
N TYR A 229 7.98 -14.93 17.44
CA TYR A 229 7.12 -16.09 17.27
C TYR A 229 6.02 -15.82 16.24
N LEU A 230 5.30 -14.69 16.38
CA LEU A 230 4.22 -14.29 15.46
C LEU A 230 4.74 -14.04 14.04
N TYR A 231 5.87 -13.34 13.92
CA TYR A 231 6.54 -13.14 12.64
C TYR A 231 6.83 -14.48 11.95
N ARG A 232 7.46 -15.42 12.65
CA ARG A 232 7.83 -16.72 12.10
C ARG A 232 6.59 -17.52 11.70
N ASP A 233 5.59 -17.55 12.56
CA ASP A 233 4.35 -18.27 12.33
C ASP A 233 3.63 -17.71 11.09
N SER A 234 3.58 -16.38 10.95
CA SER A 234 3.04 -15.67 9.78
C SER A 234 3.75 -16.09 8.49
N VAL A 235 5.08 -15.92 8.43
CA VAL A 235 5.87 -16.27 7.24
C VAL A 235 5.64 -17.75 6.88
N THR A 236 5.76 -18.65 7.86
CA THR A 236 5.62 -20.09 7.62
C THR A 236 4.22 -20.47 7.15
N PHE A 237 3.18 -19.80 7.65
CA PHE A 237 1.80 -20.06 7.27
C PHE A 237 1.54 -19.63 5.83
N TYR A 238 1.83 -18.37 5.49
CA TYR A 238 1.51 -17.81 4.18
C TYR A 238 2.41 -18.35 3.07
N GLU A 239 3.70 -18.61 3.33
CA GLU A 239 4.57 -19.30 2.34
C GLU A 239 4.05 -20.71 2.01
N ALA A 240 3.59 -21.45 3.02
CA ALA A 240 3.01 -22.78 2.80
C ALA A 240 1.69 -22.70 2.03
N LEU A 241 0.86 -21.71 2.34
CA LEU A 241 -0.40 -21.49 1.64
C LEU A 241 -0.19 -21.05 0.18
N GLU A 242 0.76 -20.15 -0.08
CA GLU A 242 1.17 -19.72 -1.41
C GLU A 242 1.69 -20.91 -2.23
N LYS A 243 2.54 -21.76 -1.62
CA LYS A 243 3.02 -22.98 -2.28
C LYS A 243 1.86 -23.89 -2.67
N ASN A 244 0.87 -24.08 -1.81
CA ASN A 244 -0.33 -24.85 -2.15
C ASN A 244 -1.14 -24.16 -3.27
N ALA A 245 -1.17 -22.83 -3.33
CA ALA A 245 -1.84 -22.07 -4.38
C ALA A 245 -1.20 -22.28 -5.76
N GLN A 246 0.12 -22.53 -5.81
CA GLN A 246 0.81 -22.89 -7.07
C GLN A 246 0.32 -24.24 -7.64
N GLU A 247 -0.15 -25.13 -6.78
CA GLU A 247 -0.68 -26.45 -7.16
C GLU A 247 -2.18 -26.41 -7.54
N ALA A 248 -2.86 -25.28 -7.33
CA ALA A 248 -4.27 -25.14 -7.68
C ALA A 248 -4.51 -25.34 -9.19
N VAL A 249 -5.57 -26.07 -9.49
CA VAL A 249 -6.04 -26.33 -10.86
C VAL A 249 -7.25 -25.43 -11.12
N LEU A 250 -7.02 -24.37 -11.87
CA LEU A 250 -8.01 -23.35 -12.19
C LEU A 250 -8.37 -23.46 -13.67
N ARG A 251 -9.58 -22.99 -14.05
CA ARG A 251 -9.86 -22.73 -15.45
C ARG A 251 -8.94 -21.61 -15.93
N THR A 252 -8.38 -21.77 -17.12
CA THR A 252 -7.66 -20.70 -17.82
C THR A 252 -8.51 -20.18 -18.98
N PRO A 253 -8.39 -18.90 -19.33
CA PRO A 253 -9.16 -18.32 -20.44
C PRO A 253 -8.79 -18.98 -21.76
N THR A 254 -9.79 -19.20 -22.60
CA THR A 254 -9.64 -19.63 -24.00
C THR A 254 -9.42 -18.43 -24.93
N ASP A 255 -9.25 -18.68 -26.24
CA ASP A 255 -9.01 -17.61 -27.22
C ASP A 255 -10.16 -16.59 -27.22
N GLY A 256 -9.82 -15.33 -26.94
CA GLY A 256 -10.79 -14.24 -26.86
C GLY A 256 -11.31 -13.98 -25.44
N GLU A 257 -11.06 -14.87 -24.48
CA GLU A 257 -11.46 -14.66 -23.09
C GLU A 257 -10.40 -13.86 -22.30
N THR A 258 -10.85 -13.11 -21.30
CA THR A 258 -10.02 -12.46 -20.29
C THR A 258 -10.53 -12.77 -18.91
N THR A 259 -9.63 -12.98 -17.96
CA THR A 259 -9.96 -13.31 -16.58
C THR A 259 -9.70 -12.13 -15.64
N ALA A 260 -10.57 -11.93 -14.66
CA ALA A 260 -10.35 -11.06 -13.51
C ALA A 260 -10.32 -11.86 -12.21
N LEU A 261 -9.51 -11.41 -11.25
CA LEU A 261 -9.60 -11.84 -9.85
C LEU A 261 -10.47 -10.85 -9.08
N VAL A 262 -11.31 -11.35 -8.18
CA VAL A 262 -12.13 -10.57 -7.25
C VAL A 262 -11.59 -10.78 -5.83
N VAL A 263 -11.28 -9.68 -5.15
CA VAL A 263 -10.91 -9.63 -3.73
C VAL A 263 -11.87 -8.72 -2.97
N THR A 264 -12.02 -8.97 -1.68
CA THR A 264 -12.91 -8.18 -0.80
C THR A 264 -12.60 -8.48 0.67
N ASP A 265 -12.94 -7.58 1.58
CA ASP A 265 -12.89 -7.77 3.03
C ASP A 265 -11.51 -8.33 3.47
N ARG A 266 -10.43 -7.71 2.99
CA ARG A 266 -9.06 -8.07 3.36
C ARG A 266 -8.78 -7.75 4.82
N HIS A 267 -9.39 -6.69 5.37
CA HIS A 267 -9.26 -6.27 6.76
C HIS A 267 -7.79 -6.27 7.23
N ASP A 268 -6.93 -5.62 6.45
CA ASP A 268 -5.49 -5.53 6.66
C ASP A 268 -4.68 -6.83 6.56
N ASN A 269 -5.29 -7.96 6.19
CA ASN A 269 -4.57 -9.22 6.05
C ASN A 269 -3.76 -9.27 4.74
N ILE A 270 -2.69 -8.48 4.69
CA ILE A 270 -1.70 -8.45 3.61
C ILE A 270 -1.05 -9.82 3.38
N GLY A 271 -1.05 -10.67 4.42
CA GLY A 271 -0.75 -12.10 4.42
C GLY A 271 -1.16 -12.82 3.13
N MET A 272 -2.40 -12.56 2.72
CA MET A 272 -3.05 -13.21 1.59
C MET A 272 -2.67 -12.63 0.23
N ASP A 273 -2.11 -11.42 0.14
CA ASP A 273 -1.85 -10.76 -1.15
C ASP A 273 -1.00 -11.63 -2.09
N PRO A 274 0.17 -12.17 -1.68
CA PRO A 274 0.98 -13.04 -2.55
C PRO A 274 0.27 -14.36 -2.90
N VAL A 275 -0.53 -14.90 -1.97
CA VAL A 275 -1.32 -16.11 -2.18
C VAL A 275 -2.37 -15.89 -3.26
N VAL A 276 -3.13 -14.80 -3.18
CA VAL A 276 -4.18 -14.49 -4.16
C VAL A 276 -3.59 -14.02 -5.48
N ARG A 277 -2.41 -13.37 -5.47
CA ARG A 277 -1.66 -13.07 -6.69
C ARG A 277 -1.23 -14.34 -7.41
N THR A 278 -0.77 -15.35 -6.67
CA THR A 278 -0.48 -16.67 -7.24
C THR A 278 -1.72 -17.26 -7.90
N ILE A 279 -2.89 -17.20 -7.25
CA ILE A 279 -4.15 -17.65 -7.87
C ILE A 279 -4.49 -16.84 -9.13
N ALA A 280 -4.29 -15.51 -9.11
CA ALA A 280 -4.50 -14.65 -10.27
C ALA A 280 -3.62 -15.07 -11.46
N ASP A 281 -2.33 -15.29 -11.23
CA ASP A 281 -1.39 -15.71 -12.27
C ASP A 281 -1.73 -17.10 -12.81
N ARG A 282 -2.14 -18.04 -11.94
CA ARG A 282 -2.60 -19.38 -12.32
C ARG A 282 -3.89 -19.35 -13.13
N ALA A 283 -4.79 -18.42 -12.84
CA ALA A 283 -6.01 -18.16 -13.61
C ALA A 283 -5.75 -17.30 -14.87
N GLN A 284 -4.51 -16.85 -15.10
CA GLN A 284 -4.13 -15.90 -16.15
C GLN A 284 -4.97 -14.61 -16.13
N ALA A 285 -5.32 -14.15 -14.92
CA ALA A 285 -6.05 -12.91 -14.73
C ALA A 285 -5.22 -11.72 -15.21
N ARG A 286 -5.91 -10.69 -15.70
CA ARG A 286 -5.31 -9.39 -16.12
C ARG A 286 -5.99 -8.18 -15.47
N LEU A 287 -7.09 -8.42 -14.78
CA LEU A 287 -7.84 -7.42 -14.04
C LEU A 287 -7.95 -7.86 -12.57
N LEU A 288 -7.94 -6.88 -11.68
CA LEU A 288 -8.30 -7.03 -10.28
C LEU A 288 -9.60 -6.24 -10.03
N ILE A 289 -10.56 -6.87 -9.39
CA ILE A 289 -11.79 -6.25 -8.91
C ILE A 289 -11.73 -6.30 -7.38
N ASP A 290 -11.65 -5.14 -6.75
CA ASP A 290 -11.63 -4.98 -5.31
C ASP A 290 -12.98 -4.44 -4.84
N LEU A 291 -13.66 -5.17 -3.97
CA LEU A 291 -14.99 -4.82 -3.49
C LEU A 291 -14.98 -4.12 -2.12
N GLY A 292 -13.81 -3.75 -1.59
CA GLY A 292 -13.69 -2.93 -0.38
C GLY A 292 -13.51 -3.71 0.92
N ASP A 293 -13.50 -2.99 2.04
CA ASP A 293 -13.04 -3.43 3.37
C ASP A 293 -11.59 -3.95 3.32
N ASP A 294 -10.75 -3.17 2.65
CA ASP A 294 -9.32 -3.40 2.59
C ASP A 294 -8.64 -3.09 3.93
N THR A 295 -9.20 -2.15 4.68
CA THR A 295 -8.76 -1.74 6.02
C THR A 295 -9.74 -2.19 7.09
N GLY A 296 -9.30 -2.25 8.34
CA GLY A 296 -10.16 -2.59 9.46
C GLY A 296 -10.87 -1.43 10.14
N GLN A 297 -10.43 -0.20 9.93
CA GLN A 297 -11.10 1.00 10.46
C GLN A 297 -10.85 2.26 9.61
N GLY A 298 -10.21 2.13 8.45
CA GLY A 298 -9.91 3.23 7.54
C GLY A 298 -9.08 4.36 8.15
N ALA A 299 -8.21 4.03 9.10
CA ALA A 299 -7.26 4.94 9.71
C ALA A 299 -6.03 5.13 8.81
N SER A 300 -5.36 6.28 8.94
CA SER A 300 -4.16 6.59 8.16
C SER A 300 -3.05 5.54 8.30
N TRP A 301 -3.02 4.84 9.44
CA TRP A 301 -2.04 3.79 9.69
C TRP A 301 -2.28 2.50 8.92
N GLU A 302 -3.49 2.25 8.43
CA GLU A 302 -3.81 1.07 7.62
C GLU A 302 -3.40 1.24 6.15
N SER A 303 -2.69 2.32 5.84
CA SER A 303 -2.17 2.60 4.50
C SER A 303 -1.25 1.50 3.96
N PHE A 304 -0.63 0.69 4.83
CA PHE A 304 0.12 -0.50 4.41
C PHE A 304 -0.74 -1.52 3.67
N SER A 305 -2.03 -1.65 4.00
CA SER A 305 -2.94 -2.62 3.38
C SER A 305 -3.11 -2.34 1.89
N ILE A 306 -3.44 -1.09 1.54
CA ILE A 306 -3.57 -0.63 0.16
C ILE A 306 -2.21 -0.64 -0.56
N ASN A 307 -1.13 -0.27 0.12
CA ASN A 307 0.23 -0.32 -0.44
C ASN A 307 0.62 -1.74 -0.85
N SER A 308 0.23 -2.74 -0.04
CA SER A 308 0.53 -4.14 -0.30
C SER A 308 -0.25 -4.65 -1.51
N LEU A 309 -1.56 -4.42 -1.57
CA LEU A 309 -2.39 -4.85 -2.70
C LEU A 309 -1.91 -4.21 -4.01
N ALA A 310 -1.69 -2.89 -4.02
CA ALA A 310 -1.22 -2.17 -5.19
C ALA A 310 0.17 -2.62 -5.66
N ARG A 311 1.04 -3.03 -4.73
CA ARG A 311 2.34 -3.60 -5.07
C ARG A 311 2.17 -4.96 -5.73
N GLU A 312 1.40 -5.83 -5.10
CA GLU A 312 1.31 -7.23 -5.49
C GLU A 312 0.65 -7.39 -6.86
N PHE A 313 -0.30 -6.51 -7.15
CA PHE A 313 -0.99 -6.44 -8.44
C PHE A 313 -0.41 -5.34 -9.35
N ASP A 314 0.86 -4.97 -9.19
CA ASP A 314 1.53 -4.08 -10.13
C ASP A 314 1.42 -4.63 -11.56
N GLY A 315 1.06 -3.76 -12.50
CA GLY A 315 0.78 -4.10 -13.89
C GLY A 315 -0.64 -4.61 -14.20
N PHE A 316 -1.49 -4.86 -13.19
CA PHE A 316 -2.91 -5.15 -13.41
C PHE A 316 -3.71 -3.87 -13.62
N LYS A 317 -4.84 -3.99 -14.32
CA LYS A 317 -5.88 -2.96 -14.26
C LYS A 317 -6.77 -3.26 -13.06
N THR A 318 -6.86 -2.32 -12.13
CA THR A 318 -7.65 -2.49 -10.90
C THR A 318 -8.89 -1.62 -10.93
N VAL A 319 -10.03 -2.21 -10.65
CA VAL A 319 -11.31 -1.53 -10.37
C VAL A 319 -11.60 -1.73 -8.89
N ALA A 320 -11.98 -0.66 -8.19
CA ALA A 320 -12.20 -0.71 -6.75
C ALA A 320 -13.47 0.03 -6.32
N VAL A 321 -14.07 -0.42 -5.23
CA VAL A 321 -14.98 0.35 -4.37
C VAL A 321 -14.46 0.27 -2.94
N ALA A 322 -14.67 1.32 -2.15
CA ALA A 322 -14.34 1.28 -0.73
C ALA A 322 -15.48 0.60 0.05
N GLY A 323 -15.16 -0.17 1.07
CA GLY A 323 -16.16 -0.80 1.95
C GLY A 323 -16.55 0.11 3.12
N ASN A 324 -17.37 -0.37 4.04
CA ASN A 324 -17.83 0.44 5.17
C ASN A 324 -16.75 0.67 6.24
N HIS A 325 -15.67 -0.13 6.28
CA HIS A 325 -14.52 0.15 7.13
C HIS A 325 -13.57 1.18 6.52
N ASP A 326 -13.58 1.29 5.18
CA ASP A 326 -12.72 2.20 4.44
C ASP A 326 -13.30 3.62 4.44
N THR A 327 -12.48 4.60 4.80
CA THR A 327 -12.90 6.01 4.74
C THR A 327 -12.73 6.58 3.33
N ASP A 328 -13.30 7.76 3.07
CA ASP A 328 -13.00 8.55 1.86
C ASP A 328 -11.48 8.71 1.64
N ALA A 329 -10.70 8.84 2.72
CA ALA A 329 -9.25 8.93 2.62
C ALA A 329 -8.60 7.61 2.11
N VAL A 330 -9.17 6.45 2.44
CA VAL A 330 -8.74 5.15 1.89
C VAL A 330 -9.10 5.08 0.41
N ALA A 331 -10.31 5.51 0.02
CA ALA A 331 -10.70 5.58 -1.39
C ALA A 331 -9.80 6.52 -2.21
N ASP A 332 -9.41 7.66 -1.65
CA ASP A 332 -8.43 8.57 -2.25
C ASP A 332 -7.04 7.91 -2.34
N GLN A 333 -6.62 7.16 -1.31
CA GLN A 333 -5.38 6.39 -1.36
C GLN A 333 -5.40 5.32 -2.46
N MET A 334 -6.50 4.57 -2.62
CA MET A 334 -6.68 3.60 -3.71
C MET A 334 -6.51 4.29 -5.08
N ALA A 335 -7.13 5.46 -5.27
CA ALA A 335 -7.01 6.25 -6.49
C ALA A 335 -5.56 6.73 -6.71
N ASP A 336 -4.86 7.17 -5.66
CA ASP A 336 -3.44 7.56 -5.71
C ASP A 336 -2.51 6.39 -6.07
N LYS A 337 -2.92 5.15 -5.79
CA LYS A 337 -2.23 3.92 -6.25
C LYS A 337 -2.59 3.50 -7.67
N GLY A 338 -3.45 4.26 -8.35
CA GLY A 338 -3.84 4.01 -9.74
C GLY A 338 -5.03 3.08 -9.89
N PHE A 339 -5.76 2.77 -8.80
CA PHE A 339 -7.00 2.01 -8.91
C PHE A 339 -8.10 2.88 -9.53
N THR A 340 -8.95 2.27 -10.33
CA THR A 340 -10.15 2.93 -10.86
C THR A 340 -11.27 2.81 -9.83
N VAL A 341 -11.34 3.77 -8.92
CA VAL A 341 -12.40 3.83 -7.89
C VAL A 341 -13.73 4.24 -8.52
N LEU A 342 -14.74 3.38 -8.44
CA LEU A 342 -16.06 3.60 -9.03
C LEU A 342 -16.85 4.63 -8.21
N ARG A 343 -17.51 5.56 -8.91
CA ARG A 343 -18.20 6.72 -8.31
C ARG A 343 -19.61 6.93 -8.89
N GLY A 344 -20.37 5.85 -9.01
CA GLY A 344 -21.77 5.86 -9.45
C GLY A 344 -21.98 6.12 -10.95
N LYS A 345 -20.95 5.92 -11.79
CA LYS A 345 -21.05 6.08 -13.24
C LYS A 345 -20.41 4.89 -13.97
N PRO A 346 -20.92 4.51 -15.17
CA PRO A 346 -20.30 3.45 -15.94
C PRO A 346 -18.88 3.81 -16.37
N VAL A 347 -17.93 2.88 -16.18
CA VAL A 347 -16.52 3.02 -16.58
C VAL A 347 -16.05 1.73 -17.23
N THR A 348 -15.36 1.84 -18.37
CA THR A 348 -14.78 0.67 -19.03
C THR A 348 -13.32 0.48 -18.63
N VAL A 349 -13.02 -0.68 -18.03
CA VAL A 349 -11.66 -1.07 -17.63
C VAL A 349 -11.36 -2.45 -18.17
N GLY A 350 -10.23 -2.59 -18.87
CA GLY A 350 -9.81 -3.88 -19.42
C GLY A 350 -10.78 -4.51 -20.43
N GLY A 351 -11.65 -3.71 -21.06
CA GLY A 351 -12.68 -4.19 -21.99
C GLY A 351 -14.05 -4.42 -21.35
N VAL A 352 -14.11 -4.46 -20.02
CA VAL A 352 -15.36 -4.70 -19.26
C VAL A 352 -15.96 -3.37 -18.80
N ARG A 353 -17.28 -3.21 -18.95
CA ARG A 353 -18.02 -2.04 -18.44
C ARG A 353 -18.50 -2.29 -17.02
N PHE A 354 -17.96 -1.51 -16.08
CA PHE A 354 -18.28 -1.56 -14.66
C PHE A 354 -19.21 -0.42 -14.26
N LEU A 355 -20.06 -0.66 -13.28
CA LEU A 355 -20.78 0.35 -12.50
C LEU A 355 -20.62 0.00 -11.02
N GLY A 356 -20.61 1.01 -10.15
CA GLY A 356 -20.45 0.79 -8.72
C GLY A 356 -20.20 2.08 -7.97
N ALA A 357 -20.24 2.01 -6.65
CA ALA A 357 -19.89 3.10 -5.75
C ALA A 357 -19.40 2.51 -4.42
N SER A 358 -18.54 3.24 -3.71
CA SER A 358 -18.13 2.91 -2.35
C SER A 358 -19.33 2.83 -1.41
N ASP A 359 -19.25 1.94 -0.42
CA ASP A 359 -20.27 1.78 0.61
C ASP A 359 -20.54 3.14 1.31
N PRO A 360 -21.80 3.57 1.43
CA PRO A 360 -22.12 4.87 2.04
C PRO A 360 -22.05 4.84 3.58
N ARG A 361 -21.86 3.68 4.19
CA ARG A 361 -21.82 3.49 5.64
C ARG A 361 -20.40 3.69 6.18
N GLY A 362 -20.29 4.08 7.44
CA GLY A 362 -19.02 4.08 8.17
C GLY A 362 -19.02 3.11 9.34
N THR A 363 -17.94 2.35 9.48
CA THR A 363 -17.68 1.44 10.60
C THR A 363 -16.27 1.67 11.14
N LYS A 364 -16.16 1.70 12.47
CA LYS A 364 -14.90 1.71 13.21
C LYS A 364 -14.84 0.49 14.14
N LEU A 365 -13.73 0.30 14.84
CA LEU A 365 -13.59 -0.78 15.83
C LEU A 365 -14.72 -0.83 16.87
N THR A 366 -15.30 0.34 17.19
CA THR A 366 -16.37 0.47 18.18
C THR A 366 -17.78 0.25 17.61
N GLY A 367 -17.90 -0.04 16.32
CA GLY A 367 -19.17 -0.21 15.62
C GLY A 367 -19.42 0.87 14.56
N TYR A 368 -20.66 0.95 14.08
CA TYR A 368 -21.09 1.93 13.08
C TYR A 368 -20.94 3.37 13.58
N THR A 369 -20.58 4.28 12.67
CA THR A 369 -20.42 5.71 12.95
C THR A 369 -21.73 6.50 12.84
N GLU A 370 -22.74 5.93 12.18
CA GLU A 370 -24.07 6.50 12.04
C GLU A 370 -25.15 5.65 12.73
N ASP A 371 -26.33 6.24 12.93
CA ASP A 371 -27.53 5.50 13.33
C ASP A 371 -28.09 4.63 12.17
N ALA A 372 -28.94 3.66 12.53
CA ALA A 372 -29.48 2.71 11.57
C ALA A 372 -30.36 3.35 10.47
N GLU A 373 -31.08 4.44 10.76
CA GLU A 373 -31.93 5.11 9.76
C GLU A 373 -31.05 5.77 8.68
N THR A 374 -30.02 6.51 9.10
CA THR A 374 -29.04 7.13 8.21
C THR A 374 -28.32 6.08 7.35
N ARG A 375 -27.83 5.01 7.99
CA ARG A 375 -27.11 3.91 7.34
C ARG A 375 -27.95 3.22 6.28
N ASN A 376 -29.16 2.80 6.64
CA ASN A 376 -30.06 2.07 5.75
C ASN A 376 -30.60 2.98 4.64
N GLY A 377 -30.85 4.26 4.94
CA GLY A 377 -31.23 5.26 3.94
C GLY A 377 -30.15 5.46 2.88
N GLY A 378 -28.87 5.56 3.29
CA GLY A 378 -27.74 5.69 2.38
C GLY A 378 -27.61 4.50 1.42
N LEU A 379 -27.75 3.27 1.93
CA LEU A 379 -27.72 2.05 1.10
C LEU A 379 -28.86 2.03 0.07
N ALA A 380 -30.08 2.36 0.48
CA ALA A 380 -31.26 2.38 -0.39
C ALA A 380 -31.19 3.48 -1.46
N GLU A 381 -30.70 4.67 -1.10
CA GLU A 381 -30.44 5.76 -2.06
C GLU A 381 -29.38 5.35 -3.09
N GLN A 382 -28.32 4.67 -2.64
CA GLN A 382 -27.29 4.15 -3.53
C GLN A 382 -27.85 3.09 -4.48
N ASP A 383 -28.62 2.10 -4.01
CA ASP A 383 -29.24 1.06 -4.85
C ASP A 383 -30.12 1.68 -5.94
N THR A 384 -31.01 2.60 -5.55
CA THR A 384 -31.90 3.32 -6.48
C THR A 384 -31.11 4.09 -7.55
N SER A 385 -30.08 4.82 -7.13
CA SER A 385 -29.25 5.64 -8.02
C SER A 385 -28.45 4.78 -9.02
N LEU A 386 -27.87 3.68 -8.55
CA LEU A 386 -27.14 2.73 -9.39
C LEU A 386 -28.09 2.01 -10.36
N ARG A 387 -29.30 1.65 -9.92
CA ARG A 387 -30.34 1.04 -10.77
C ARG A 387 -30.70 1.97 -11.93
N ASP A 388 -31.02 3.22 -11.63
CA ASP A 388 -31.42 4.20 -12.64
C ASP A 388 -30.29 4.41 -13.66
N THR A 389 -29.05 4.52 -13.18
CA THR A 389 -27.85 4.65 -14.02
C THR A 389 -27.63 3.42 -14.90
N ALA A 390 -27.79 2.21 -14.34
CA ALA A 390 -27.64 0.96 -15.08
C ALA A 390 -28.67 0.83 -16.20
N CYS A 391 -29.94 1.10 -15.90
CA CYS A 391 -31.02 0.99 -16.88
C CYS A 391 -30.98 2.08 -17.94
N GLU A 392 -30.52 3.30 -17.61
CA GLU A 392 -30.25 4.34 -18.61
C GLU A 392 -29.16 3.87 -19.59
N ALA A 393 -28.06 3.29 -19.08
CA ALA A 393 -26.99 2.77 -19.90
C ALA A 393 -27.45 1.59 -20.80
N ASP A 394 -28.22 0.65 -20.24
CA ASP A 394 -28.78 -0.47 -20.99
C ASP A 394 -29.72 0.00 -22.12
N ALA A 395 -30.61 0.95 -21.83
CA ALA A 395 -31.50 1.55 -22.83
C ALA A 395 -30.75 2.28 -23.97
N ALA A 396 -29.54 2.78 -23.68
CA ALA A 396 -28.65 3.40 -24.67
C ALA A 396 -27.83 2.38 -25.49
N GLY A 397 -27.92 1.07 -25.17
CA GLY A 397 -27.10 0.02 -25.79
C GLY A 397 -25.71 -0.11 -25.18
N ASP A 398 -25.46 0.53 -24.03
CA ASP A 398 -24.20 0.53 -23.29
C ASP A 398 -24.32 -0.31 -22.00
N ARG A 399 -24.91 -1.49 -22.10
CA ARG A 399 -25.17 -2.40 -20.97
C ARG A 399 -23.93 -2.59 -20.09
N VAL A 400 -24.16 -2.55 -18.78
CA VAL A 400 -23.14 -2.78 -17.75
C VAL A 400 -22.94 -4.28 -17.55
N GLY A 401 -21.71 -4.75 -17.76
CA GLY A 401 -21.37 -6.16 -17.57
C GLY A 401 -21.24 -6.53 -16.10
N VAL A 402 -20.66 -5.64 -15.29
CA VAL A 402 -20.43 -5.90 -13.85
C VAL A 402 -20.86 -4.70 -13.01
N LEU A 403 -21.79 -4.93 -12.09
CA LEU A 403 -22.01 -4.07 -10.94
C LEU A 403 -21.10 -4.54 -9.80
N ALA A 404 -20.23 -3.66 -9.31
CA ALA A 404 -19.35 -3.91 -8.18
C ALA A 404 -19.73 -2.96 -7.04
N VAL A 405 -20.21 -3.52 -5.93
CA VAL A 405 -20.55 -2.77 -4.70
C VAL A 405 -20.09 -3.58 -3.49
N HIS A 406 -19.98 -2.95 -2.34
CA HIS A 406 -19.57 -3.67 -1.14
C HIS A 406 -20.71 -4.52 -0.55
N SER A 407 -21.94 -3.99 -0.51
CA SER A 407 -23.12 -4.61 0.12
C SER A 407 -24.22 -4.98 -0.87
N TRP A 408 -24.91 -6.10 -0.62
CA TRP A 408 -26.05 -6.51 -1.43
C TRP A 408 -27.25 -5.56 -1.29
N ALA A 409 -27.42 -4.92 -0.13
CA ALA A 409 -28.40 -3.87 0.07
C ALA A 409 -28.25 -2.67 -0.89
N SER A 410 -27.10 -2.49 -1.55
CA SER A 410 -26.86 -1.47 -2.58
C SER A 410 -26.98 -1.98 -4.03
N ALA A 411 -27.41 -3.23 -4.21
CA ALA A 411 -27.52 -3.86 -5.52
C ALA A 411 -28.81 -4.63 -5.77
N SER A 412 -29.69 -4.76 -4.76
CA SER A 412 -30.88 -5.60 -4.83
C SER A 412 -31.85 -5.10 -5.90
N GLU A 413 -32.15 -3.80 -5.93
CA GLU A 413 -32.98 -3.19 -6.96
C GLU A 413 -32.30 -3.18 -8.32
N VAL A 414 -30.97 -2.96 -8.38
CA VAL A 414 -30.22 -3.08 -9.64
C VAL A 414 -30.35 -4.48 -10.23
N ALA A 415 -30.16 -5.52 -9.41
CA ALA A 415 -30.27 -6.91 -9.87
C ALA A 415 -31.68 -7.24 -10.33
N ALA A 416 -32.70 -6.82 -9.57
CA ALA A 416 -34.11 -7.01 -9.90
C ALA A 416 -34.55 -6.25 -11.17
N SER A 417 -33.81 -5.23 -11.59
CA SER A 417 -34.11 -4.49 -12.81
C SER A 417 -33.74 -5.25 -14.09
N GLY A 418 -32.83 -6.23 -14.01
CA GLY A 418 -32.30 -6.96 -15.16
C GLY A 418 -31.42 -6.12 -16.10
N CYS A 419 -30.99 -4.92 -15.69
CA CYS A 419 -30.22 -3.99 -16.51
C CYS A 419 -28.69 -4.24 -16.49
N VAL A 420 -28.21 -5.24 -15.74
CA VAL A 420 -26.79 -5.62 -15.64
C VAL A 420 -26.63 -7.14 -15.78
N ASP A 421 -25.44 -7.62 -16.15
CA ASP A 421 -25.21 -9.07 -16.33
C ASP A 421 -24.79 -9.77 -15.03
N LEU A 422 -23.86 -9.18 -14.29
CA LEU A 422 -23.29 -9.74 -13.06
C LEU A 422 -23.24 -8.68 -11.94
N VAL A 423 -23.66 -9.06 -10.74
CA VAL A 423 -23.53 -8.29 -9.51
C VAL A 423 -22.54 -9.00 -8.60
N LEU A 424 -21.46 -8.30 -8.25
CA LEU A 424 -20.44 -8.74 -7.31
C LEU A 424 -20.53 -7.93 -6.02
N THR A 425 -20.60 -8.63 -4.88
CA THR A 425 -20.59 -7.98 -3.55
C THR A 425 -19.61 -8.63 -2.57
N GLY A 426 -19.27 -7.90 -1.52
CA GLY A 426 -18.49 -8.36 -0.34
C GLY A 426 -19.33 -8.30 0.94
N HIS A 427 -18.76 -7.71 2.00
CA HIS A 427 -19.38 -7.33 3.28
C HIS A 427 -19.75 -8.49 4.22
N LEU A 428 -20.32 -9.57 3.70
CA LEU A 428 -20.84 -10.66 4.52
C LEU A 428 -19.75 -11.56 5.11
N HIS A 429 -18.54 -11.51 4.54
CA HIS A 429 -17.42 -12.41 4.84
C HIS A 429 -17.73 -13.90 4.58
N TYR A 430 -18.84 -14.23 3.93
CA TYR A 430 -19.16 -15.57 3.45
C TYR A 430 -19.80 -15.50 2.07
N GLN A 431 -19.71 -16.60 1.34
CA GLN A 431 -20.21 -16.65 -0.03
C GLN A 431 -21.74 -16.71 -0.08
N VAL A 432 -22.34 -15.93 -0.98
CA VAL A 432 -23.75 -16.09 -1.40
C VAL A 432 -23.79 -16.20 -2.92
N GLY A 433 -24.46 -17.23 -3.43
CA GLY A 433 -24.48 -17.52 -4.87
C GLY A 433 -23.25 -18.30 -5.36
N PRO A 434 -23.02 -18.38 -6.68
CA PRO A 434 -23.72 -17.64 -7.73
C PRO A 434 -25.20 -18.08 -7.87
N ALA A 435 -26.09 -17.11 -8.06
CA ALA A 435 -27.52 -17.36 -8.24
C ALA A 435 -28.12 -16.42 -9.28
N ALA A 436 -29.13 -16.88 -10.02
CA ALA A 436 -29.90 -16.06 -10.94
C ALA A 436 -30.96 -15.28 -10.16
N ILE A 437 -31.01 -13.97 -10.40
CA ILE A 437 -32.00 -13.06 -9.82
C ILE A 437 -33.02 -12.71 -10.90
N ASP A 438 -34.30 -12.83 -10.55
CA ASP A 438 -35.40 -12.55 -11.45
C ASP A 438 -35.41 -11.08 -11.89
N GLY A 439 -35.38 -10.86 -13.20
CA GLY A 439 -35.56 -9.56 -13.84
C GLY A 439 -36.74 -9.55 -14.82
N PRO A 440 -37.20 -8.36 -15.27
CA PRO A 440 -38.28 -8.22 -16.24
C PRO A 440 -37.99 -8.99 -17.54
N GLY A 441 -39.04 -9.58 -18.11
CA GLY A 441 -38.94 -10.21 -19.43
C GLY A 441 -38.03 -11.45 -19.49
N ALA A 442 -37.77 -12.11 -18.35
CA ALA A 442 -36.86 -13.26 -18.23
C ALA A 442 -35.39 -12.92 -18.56
N THR A 443 -34.95 -11.72 -18.19
CA THR A 443 -33.55 -11.28 -18.26
C THR A 443 -32.93 -11.41 -16.87
N PRO A 444 -32.33 -12.56 -16.51
CA PRO A 444 -31.78 -12.75 -15.17
C PRO A 444 -30.48 -11.97 -15.00
N THR A 445 -30.29 -11.41 -13.81
CA THR A 445 -29.00 -10.91 -13.36
C THR A 445 -28.32 -11.99 -12.53
N THR A 446 -27.04 -12.26 -12.71
CA THR A 446 -26.32 -13.17 -11.81
C THR A 446 -25.82 -12.40 -10.58
N ARG A 447 -26.05 -12.92 -9.38
CA ARG A 447 -25.48 -12.41 -8.14
C ARG A 447 -24.41 -13.35 -7.61
N LEU A 448 -23.27 -12.81 -7.19
CA LEU A 448 -22.25 -13.50 -6.39
C LEU A 448 -21.70 -12.57 -5.31
N THR A 449 -21.93 -12.93 -4.05
CA THR A 449 -21.20 -12.35 -2.91
C THR A 449 -19.97 -13.21 -2.65
N THR A 450 -18.78 -12.61 -2.72
CA THR A 450 -17.51 -13.29 -2.40
C THR A 450 -17.27 -13.20 -0.90
N GLY A 451 -16.84 -14.30 -0.28
CA GLY A 451 -16.42 -14.29 1.11
C GLY A 451 -15.14 -13.47 1.33
N THR A 452 -14.78 -13.25 2.59
CA THR A 452 -13.61 -12.43 2.95
C THR A 452 -12.32 -12.99 2.37
N THR A 453 -11.53 -12.17 1.70
CA THR A 453 -10.20 -12.54 1.22
C THR A 453 -9.20 -12.62 2.37
N GLY A 454 -9.38 -11.84 3.44
CA GLY A 454 -8.50 -11.86 4.61
C GLY A 454 -8.81 -12.96 5.63
N GLY A 455 -9.92 -13.70 5.49
CA GLY A 455 -10.36 -14.61 6.56
C GLY A 455 -10.76 -13.84 7.82
N ALA A 456 -11.45 -12.71 7.65
CA ALA A 456 -11.83 -11.78 8.71
C ALA A 456 -12.99 -12.28 9.59
N VAL A 457 -12.73 -12.32 10.90
CA VAL A 457 -13.74 -12.55 11.96
C VAL A 457 -13.94 -11.29 12.81
N LEU A 458 -12.98 -10.37 12.76
CA LEU A 458 -12.93 -9.10 13.47
C LEU A 458 -12.64 -8.00 12.45
N PRO A 459 -12.88 -6.73 12.80
CA PRO A 459 -12.55 -5.58 11.94
C PRO A 459 -11.10 -5.59 11.47
N ILE A 460 -10.13 -6.07 12.26
CA ILE A 460 -8.76 -6.26 11.80
C ILE A 460 -8.49 -7.77 11.72
N ALA A 461 -8.20 -8.26 10.52
CA ALA A 461 -7.88 -9.64 10.22
C ALA A 461 -6.38 -9.92 10.13
N LEU A 462 -5.55 -8.88 10.29
CA LEU A 462 -4.10 -9.02 10.42
C LEU A 462 -3.75 -10.04 11.53
N GLY A 463 -2.96 -11.04 11.17
CA GLY A 463 -2.57 -12.12 12.08
C GLY A 463 -1.59 -13.10 11.44
N SER A 464 -1.01 -13.98 12.25
CA SER A 464 -0.05 -14.99 11.78
C SER A 464 -0.67 -16.14 10.97
N SER A 465 -2.00 -16.20 10.87
CA SER A 465 -2.73 -17.21 10.09
C SER A 465 -4.18 -16.77 9.84
N LEU A 466 -4.88 -17.51 8.97
CA LEU A 466 -6.31 -17.32 8.71
C LEU A 466 -7.16 -17.72 9.94
N ARG A 467 -8.07 -16.84 10.37
CA ARG A 467 -8.99 -17.10 11.49
C ARG A 467 -10.27 -17.83 11.08
N ARG A 468 -10.66 -17.71 9.82
CA ARG A 468 -11.75 -18.46 9.16
C ARG A 468 -11.37 -18.74 7.72
N GLN A 469 -12.23 -19.47 7.01
CA GLN A 469 -12.08 -19.65 5.57
C GLN A 469 -12.02 -18.29 4.87
N ALA A 470 -10.95 -18.08 4.09
CA ALA A 470 -10.82 -16.96 3.17
C ALA A 470 -11.29 -17.36 1.77
N GLN A 471 -11.61 -16.38 0.92
CA GLN A 471 -12.11 -16.62 -0.42
C GLN A 471 -11.70 -15.54 -1.41
N VAL A 472 -11.50 -15.96 -2.67
CA VAL A 472 -11.49 -15.10 -3.85
C VAL A 472 -12.44 -15.67 -4.90
N SER A 473 -12.88 -14.82 -5.81
CA SER A 473 -13.63 -15.26 -6.99
C SER A 473 -12.86 -14.92 -8.26
N ILE A 474 -13.06 -15.71 -9.30
CA ILE A 474 -12.48 -15.53 -10.63
C ILE A 474 -13.64 -15.30 -11.58
N VAL A 475 -13.59 -14.24 -12.38
CA VAL A 475 -14.60 -13.94 -13.40
C VAL A 475 -13.95 -14.04 -14.77
N THR A 476 -14.57 -14.80 -15.67
CA THR A 476 -14.15 -14.91 -17.08
C THR A 476 -15.07 -14.04 -17.93
N PHE A 477 -14.48 -13.25 -18.82
CA PHE A 477 -15.15 -12.38 -19.78
C PHE A 477 -14.84 -12.83 -21.19
N ASP A 478 -15.79 -12.66 -22.10
CA ASP A 478 -15.53 -12.83 -23.54
C ASP A 478 -14.80 -11.63 -24.15
N ALA A 479 -14.65 -11.64 -25.48
CA ALA A 479 -13.93 -10.60 -26.22
C ALA A 479 -14.62 -9.23 -26.19
N ASP A 480 -15.93 -9.20 -25.94
CA ASP A 480 -16.74 -7.99 -25.83
C ASP A 480 -16.84 -7.48 -24.38
N GLY A 481 -16.22 -8.20 -23.43
CA GLY A 481 -16.20 -7.85 -22.01
C GLY A 481 -17.45 -8.28 -21.25
N VAL A 482 -18.24 -9.20 -21.80
CA VAL A 482 -19.44 -9.77 -21.14
C VAL A 482 -19.00 -10.92 -20.22
N PRO A 483 -19.49 -11.01 -18.97
CA PRO A 483 -19.15 -12.11 -18.08
C PRO A 483 -19.74 -13.44 -18.59
N VAL A 484 -18.89 -14.44 -18.79
CA VAL A 484 -19.25 -15.77 -19.32
C VAL A 484 -19.00 -16.90 -18.31
N GLY A 485 -18.42 -16.59 -17.15
CA GLY A 485 -18.38 -17.53 -16.06
C GLY A 485 -17.71 -17.05 -14.80
N VAL A 486 -17.95 -17.77 -13.72
CA VAL A 486 -17.34 -17.53 -12.41
C VAL A 486 -16.78 -18.82 -11.82
N GLN A 487 -15.69 -18.70 -11.07
CA GLN A 487 -15.09 -19.80 -10.32
C GLN A 487 -14.61 -19.29 -8.97
N VAL A 488 -15.01 -19.96 -7.90
CA VAL A 488 -14.66 -19.56 -6.53
C VAL A 488 -13.50 -20.39 -6.01
N VAL A 489 -12.60 -19.75 -5.28
CA VAL A 489 -11.45 -20.42 -4.62
C VAL A 489 -11.48 -20.10 -3.14
N SER A 490 -11.58 -21.13 -2.31
CA SER A 490 -11.60 -21.01 -0.85
C SER A 490 -10.28 -21.49 -0.25
N PHE A 491 -9.77 -20.75 0.74
CA PHE A 491 -8.56 -21.06 1.50
C PHE A 491 -8.93 -21.33 2.95
N ASN A 492 -8.67 -22.54 3.42
CA ASN A 492 -8.99 -22.93 4.78
C ASN A 492 -7.85 -22.62 5.75
N PRO A 493 -8.11 -22.37 7.05
CA PRO A 493 -7.07 -22.29 8.08
C PRO A 493 -6.16 -23.53 8.16
N SER A 494 -6.62 -24.68 7.66
CA SER A 494 -5.81 -25.91 7.48
C SER A 494 -4.78 -25.83 6.35
N LYS A 495 -4.72 -24.71 5.62
CA LYS A 495 -3.93 -24.48 4.39
C LYS A 495 -4.41 -25.27 3.16
N GLU A 496 -5.57 -25.94 3.28
CA GLU A 496 -6.23 -26.57 2.15
C GLU A 496 -6.86 -25.49 1.25
N ILE A 497 -6.67 -25.65 -0.06
CA ILE A 497 -7.28 -24.79 -1.08
C ILE A 497 -8.31 -25.60 -1.83
N VAL A 498 -9.56 -25.13 -1.80
CA VAL A 498 -10.69 -25.75 -2.48
C VAL A 498 -11.07 -24.87 -3.66
N VAL A 499 -10.93 -25.41 -4.87
CA VAL A 499 -11.37 -24.76 -6.11
C VAL A 499 -12.74 -25.31 -6.48
N ALA A 500 -13.74 -24.44 -6.54
CA ALA A 500 -15.08 -24.82 -6.98
C ALA A 500 -15.13 -25.09 -8.49
N ASP A 501 -16.18 -25.80 -8.93
CA ASP A 501 -16.44 -25.99 -10.36
C ASP A 501 -16.69 -24.63 -11.04
N TYR A 502 -16.30 -24.55 -12.32
CA TYR A 502 -16.58 -23.37 -13.15
C TYR A 502 -18.08 -23.31 -13.46
N VAL A 503 -18.69 -22.16 -13.18
CA VAL A 503 -20.10 -21.89 -13.46
C VAL A 503 -20.20 -21.01 -14.70
N GLU A 504 -20.77 -21.55 -15.78
CA GLU A 504 -21.03 -20.81 -17.01
C GLU A 504 -22.15 -19.77 -16.82
N LEU A 505 -21.96 -18.59 -17.38
CA LEU A 505 -22.91 -17.48 -17.36
C LEU A 505 -23.41 -17.15 -18.79
N PRO A 506 -24.62 -16.55 -18.93
CA PRO A 506 -25.57 -16.22 -17.88
C PRO A 506 -26.26 -17.46 -17.29
N LEU A 507 -26.61 -17.40 -16.01
CA LEU A 507 -27.45 -18.44 -15.41
C LEU A 507 -28.86 -18.43 -16.01
N SER A 508 -29.47 -19.61 -16.07
CA SER A 508 -30.85 -19.77 -16.56
C SER A 508 -31.84 -18.98 -15.70
N SER A 509 -32.84 -18.38 -16.35
CA SER A 509 -34.01 -17.83 -15.65
C SER A 509 -34.87 -18.93 -15.01
N GLN A 510 -34.70 -20.19 -15.42
CA GLN A 510 -35.33 -21.32 -14.73
C GLN A 510 -34.64 -21.55 -13.39
N GLY A 511 -35.35 -21.27 -12.30
CA GLY A 511 -34.82 -21.34 -10.95
C GLY A 511 -34.22 -20.02 -10.44
N ALA A 512 -34.37 -18.94 -11.21
CA ALA A 512 -34.11 -17.60 -10.69
C ALA A 512 -35.07 -17.29 -9.54
N THR A 513 -34.57 -16.47 -8.61
CA THR A 513 -35.29 -16.09 -7.39
C THR A 513 -35.48 -14.58 -7.34
N PRO A 514 -36.53 -14.08 -6.66
CA PRO A 514 -36.66 -12.65 -6.40
C PRO A 514 -35.43 -12.10 -5.66
N ALA A 515 -35.08 -10.84 -5.93
CA ALA A 515 -34.12 -10.13 -5.11
C ALA A 515 -34.69 -9.98 -3.70
N ALA A 516 -34.06 -10.62 -2.71
CA ALA A 516 -34.42 -10.58 -1.30
C ALA A 516 -33.21 -10.10 -0.50
N PRO A 517 -33.40 -9.33 0.59
CA PRO A 517 -32.29 -8.95 1.47
C PRO A 517 -31.65 -10.18 2.09
N ASP A 518 -30.35 -10.10 2.37
CA ASP A 518 -29.71 -11.17 3.13
C ASP A 518 -30.11 -11.08 4.60
N PRO A 519 -30.22 -12.22 5.32
CA PRO A 519 -30.66 -12.22 6.71
C PRO A 519 -29.83 -11.33 7.65
N VAL A 520 -28.54 -11.12 7.32
CA VAL A 520 -27.59 -10.34 8.13
C VAL A 520 -27.59 -8.85 7.73
N GLU A 521 -28.17 -8.52 6.58
CA GLU A 521 -28.35 -7.15 6.10
C GLU A 521 -29.81 -6.68 6.19
N ASP A 522 -30.74 -7.51 6.68
CA ASP A 522 -32.16 -7.18 6.78
C ASP A 522 -32.37 -5.99 7.74
N PRO A 523 -32.78 -4.80 7.23
CA PRO A 523 -32.96 -3.61 8.05
C PRO A 523 -34.14 -3.71 9.01
N SER A 524 -35.00 -4.73 8.85
CA SER A 524 -36.13 -5.03 9.72
C SER A 524 -35.82 -6.10 10.78
N ALA A 525 -34.68 -6.79 10.67
CA ALA A 525 -34.21 -7.66 11.73
C ALA A 525 -33.86 -6.79 12.94
N GLU A 526 -34.51 -7.05 14.08
CA GLU A 526 -34.06 -6.48 15.35
C GLU A 526 -32.59 -6.88 15.56
N GLU A 527 -31.70 -5.92 15.90
CA GLU A 527 -30.29 -6.17 16.26
C GLU A 527 -30.16 -6.98 17.58
N THR A 528 -31.00 -7.98 17.80
CA THR A 528 -31.08 -8.80 19.03
C THR A 528 -30.37 -10.16 18.90
N GLY A 529 -29.83 -10.49 17.72
CA GLY A 529 -29.04 -11.70 17.51
C GLY A 529 -27.54 -11.42 17.55
N ALA A 530 -26.88 -11.72 18.68
CA ALA A 530 -25.45 -12.03 18.62
C ALA A 530 -25.22 -13.08 17.53
N PRO A 531 -24.13 -13.00 16.72
CA PRO A 531 -23.88 -13.98 15.68
C PRO A 531 -23.93 -15.39 16.28
N GLU A 532 -24.68 -16.27 15.63
CA GLU A 532 -24.86 -17.65 16.03
C GLU A 532 -23.49 -18.24 16.35
N GLN A 533 -23.25 -18.55 17.64
CA GLN A 533 -21.99 -19.13 18.08
C GLN A 533 -21.76 -20.39 17.25
N LEU A 534 -20.71 -20.36 16.42
CA LEU A 534 -20.22 -21.55 15.73
C LEU A 534 -20.09 -22.68 16.75
N PRO A 535 -20.50 -23.91 16.40
CA PRO A 535 -20.54 -25.01 17.35
C PRO A 535 -19.15 -25.21 17.94
N THR A 536 -19.03 -24.94 19.24
CA THR A 536 -17.89 -25.38 20.02
C THR A 536 -17.89 -26.89 19.97
N THR A 537 -16.86 -27.47 19.34
CA THR A 537 -16.62 -28.91 19.34
C THR A 537 -15.36 -29.21 20.16
N PRO A 538 -15.31 -30.39 20.79
CA PRO A 538 -15.26 -30.55 22.25
C PRO A 538 -13.88 -30.37 22.89
#